data_AF-V8P957-F1
#
_entry.id   AF-V8P957-F1
#
_cell.length_a   1.000
_cell.length_b   1.000
_cell.length_c   1.000
_cell.angle_alpha   90.00
_cell.angle_beta   90.00
_cell.angle_gamma   90.00
#
_symmetry.space_group_name_H-M   'P 1'
#
loop_
_entity.id
_entity.type
_entity.pdbx_description
1 polymer ?
#
loop_
_entity_poly.entity_id
_entity_poly.type
_entity_poly.pdbx_seq_one_letter_code
_entity_poly.pdbx_strand_id
1 'polypeptide(L)'
;MTGGLDKSCSRKERCDRADEHQRFASDLHQCVQLTVQPKNISVTMSEVPLVLQAWNVPDLLAGVNCSFEDFTESESRIEDGRIYCSSPSTKDVIPITRGQGDKRVVKLYLKSKETGKKFASVDFVFYNCSVHQS
;
A
#
# COMPACT_ATOMS: atom_id res chain seq x y z
N MET A 1 8.22 5.16 -18.59
CA MET A 1 9.23 4.62 -17.66
C MET A 1 8.98 5.26 -16.31
N THR A 2 8.80 4.48 -15.25
CA THR A 2 8.38 4.97 -13.93
C THR A 2 9.52 4.97 -12.93
N GLY A 3 9.66 6.06 -12.15
CA GLY A 3 10.54 6.09 -10.99
C GLY A 3 9.96 5.22 -9.87
N GLY A 4 10.75 4.26 -9.39
CA GLY A 4 10.32 3.21 -8.45
C GLY A 4 9.70 3.72 -7.15
N LEU A 5 10.04 4.95 -6.72
CA LEU A 5 9.48 5.62 -5.53
C LEU A 5 8.67 6.90 -5.82
N ASP A 6 8.62 7.36 -7.08
CA ASP A 6 7.94 8.62 -7.45
C ASP A 6 6.56 8.37 -8.08
N LYS A 7 6.31 7.16 -8.61
CA LYS A 7 5.10 6.82 -9.38
C LYS A 7 4.81 7.76 -10.57
N SER A 8 5.79 8.56 -10.96
CA SER A 8 5.77 9.47 -12.11
C SER A 8 6.47 8.84 -13.31
N CYS A 9 6.00 9.17 -14.51
CA CYS A 9 6.59 8.74 -15.77
C CYS A 9 7.52 9.82 -16.33
N SER A 10 8.80 9.51 -16.50
CA SER A 10 9.79 10.47 -17.01
C SER A 10 10.87 9.79 -17.86
N ARG A 11 11.72 10.61 -18.48
CA ARG A 11 12.97 10.13 -19.08
C ARG A 11 14.00 9.83 -18.00
N LYS A 12 14.94 8.92 -18.27
CA LYS A 12 15.96 8.50 -17.31
C LYS A 12 16.75 9.69 -16.75
N GLU A 13 17.14 10.65 -17.60
CA GLU A 13 17.88 11.85 -17.16
C GLU A 13 17.10 12.80 -16.25
N ARG A 14 15.77 12.63 -16.14
CA ARG A 14 14.88 13.45 -15.27
C ARG A 14 14.40 12.68 -14.05
N CYS A 15 14.90 11.47 -13.83
CA CYS A 15 14.57 10.67 -12.68
C CYS A 15 15.75 10.70 -11.71
N ASP A 16 15.53 11.25 -10.52
CA ASP A 16 16.56 11.30 -9.50
C ASP A 16 17.04 9.88 -9.16
N ARG A 17 18.37 9.72 -9.11
CA ARG A 17 19.02 8.45 -8.79
C ARG A 17 18.59 7.26 -9.69
N ALA A 18 18.25 7.52 -10.95
CA ALA A 18 17.79 6.49 -11.89
C ALA A 18 18.81 5.36 -12.17
N ASP A 19 20.08 5.57 -11.86
CA ASP A 19 21.15 4.58 -12.02
C ASP A 19 21.24 3.59 -10.85
N GLU A 20 20.55 3.85 -9.73
CA GLU A 20 20.51 2.92 -8.60
C GLU A 20 19.60 1.72 -8.88
N HIS A 21 19.91 0.59 -8.23
CA HIS A 21 19.19 -0.67 -8.43
C HIS A 21 17.67 -0.51 -8.19
N GLN A 22 16.86 -0.94 -9.15
CA GLN A 22 15.38 -0.90 -9.11
C GLN A 22 14.75 0.49 -8.91
N ARG A 23 15.51 1.59 -9.06
CA ARG A 23 14.94 2.96 -9.01
C ARG A 23 14.25 3.39 -10.28
N PHE A 24 14.52 2.76 -11.42
CA PHE A 24 13.93 3.10 -12.70
C PHE A 24 13.48 1.85 -13.45
N ALA A 25 12.20 1.82 -13.84
CA ALA A 25 11.63 0.74 -14.63
C ALA A 25 11.53 1.15 -16.10
N SER A 26 12.31 0.48 -16.95
CA SER A 26 12.30 0.62 -18.41
C SER A 26 11.49 -0.46 -19.12
N ASP A 27 11.25 -1.59 -18.46
CA ASP A 27 10.48 -2.72 -18.98
C ASP A 27 9.27 -3.03 -18.08
N LEU A 28 8.22 -3.62 -18.65
CA LEU A 28 7.00 -4.00 -17.92
C LEU A 28 7.26 -5.00 -16.78
N HIS A 29 8.23 -5.90 -16.92
CA HIS A 29 8.58 -6.87 -15.88
C HIS A 29 9.26 -6.22 -14.67
N GLN A 30 9.72 -4.97 -14.79
CA GLN A 30 10.32 -4.18 -13.72
C GLN A 30 9.29 -3.33 -12.97
N CYS A 31 8.00 -3.41 -13.32
CA CYS A 31 6.96 -2.74 -12.56
C CYS A 31 6.86 -3.31 -11.14
N VAL A 32 6.63 -2.41 -10.18
CA VAL A 32 6.47 -2.78 -8.78
C VAL A 32 5.26 -3.71 -8.61
N GLN A 33 5.47 -4.81 -7.89
CA GLN A 33 4.40 -5.73 -7.50
C GLN A 33 4.23 -5.66 -5.99
N LEU A 34 2.97 -5.72 -5.51
CA LEU A 34 2.64 -5.67 -4.10
C LEU A 34 1.59 -6.71 -3.75
N THR A 35 1.80 -7.44 -2.68
CA THR A 35 0.80 -8.35 -2.08
C THR A 35 0.60 -8.04 -0.61
N VAL A 36 -0.54 -8.47 -0.05
CA VAL A 36 -0.89 -8.25 1.36
C VAL A 36 -1.60 -9.49 1.91
N GLN A 37 -1.28 -9.82 3.17
CA GLN A 37 -1.93 -10.87 3.95
C GLN A 37 -2.30 -10.34 5.35
N PRO A 38 -3.57 -10.46 5.79
CA PRO A 38 -4.74 -10.84 5.00
C PRO A 38 -5.13 -9.78 3.95
N LYS A 39 -5.83 -10.19 2.89
CA LYS A 39 -6.35 -9.29 1.83
C LYS A 39 -7.73 -8.70 2.13
N ASN A 40 -8.38 -9.21 3.18
CA ASN A 40 -9.71 -8.80 3.58
C ASN A 40 -9.86 -8.87 5.11
N ILE A 41 -10.63 -7.95 5.66
CA ILE A 41 -10.97 -7.91 7.10
C ILE A 41 -12.40 -7.41 7.29
N SER A 42 -12.98 -7.74 8.44
CA SER A 42 -14.31 -7.23 8.80
C SER A 42 -14.23 -5.76 9.19
N VAL A 43 -15.27 -4.98 8.91
CA VAL A 43 -15.39 -3.58 9.36
C VAL A 43 -15.38 -3.40 10.88
N THR A 44 -15.63 -4.47 11.64
CA THR A 44 -15.60 -4.47 13.11
C THR A 44 -14.22 -4.79 13.68
N MET A 45 -13.29 -5.28 12.86
CA MET A 45 -11.91 -5.53 13.29
C MET A 45 -11.12 -4.21 13.36
N SER A 46 -10.12 -4.17 14.24
CA SER A 46 -9.27 -3.00 14.48
C SER A 46 -7.83 -3.43 14.61
N GLU A 47 -6.90 -2.63 14.11
CA GLU A 47 -5.45 -2.81 14.30
C GLU A 47 -4.95 -4.22 13.94
N VAL A 48 -5.54 -4.84 12.92
CA VAL A 48 -5.16 -6.19 12.48
C VAL A 48 -3.77 -6.13 11.87
N PRO A 49 -2.82 -7.00 12.28
CA PRO A 49 -1.50 -7.04 11.69
C PRO A 49 -1.57 -7.49 10.22
N LEU A 50 -0.99 -6.68 9.34
CA LEU A 50 -0.86 -6.94 7.91
C LEU A 50 0.60 -7.18 7.54
N VAL A 51 0.82 -8.16 6.69
CA VAL A 51 2.14 -8.48 6.12
C VAL A 51 2.09 -8.22 4.62
N LEU A 52 2.96 -7.34 4.15
CA LEU A 52 3.09 -7.02 2.73
C LEU A 52 4.42 -7.52 2.18
N GLN A 53 4.39 -7.96 0.93
CA GLN A 53 5.58 -8.31 0.15
C GLN A 53 5.58 -7.48 -1.12
N ALA A 54 6.73 -6.87 -1.40
CA ALA A 54 6.94 -6.04 -2.57
C ALA A 54 8.11 -6.57 -3.40
N TRP A 55 7.96 -6.55 -4.72
CA TRP A 55 9.01 -6.93 -5.67
C TRP A 55 9.29 -5.78 -6.64
N ASN A 56 10.48 -5.78 -7.21
CA ASN A 56 10.98 -4.72 -8.08
C ASN A 56 10.95 -3.34 -7.41
N VAL A 57 11.29 -3.30 -6.12
CA VAL A 57 11.37 -2.07 -5.32
C VAL A 57 12.82 -1.75 -5.00
N PRO A 58 13.25 -0.48 -5.10
CA PRO A 58 14.55 -0.10 -4.62
C PRO A 58 14.62 -0.27 -3.10
N ASP A 59 15.80 -0.10 -2.54
CA ASP A 59 16.01 -0.22 -1.11
C ASP A 59 15.09 0.71 -0.30
N LEU A 60 14.47 0.16 0.75
CA LEU A 60 13.46 0.81 1.58
C LEU A 60 14.02 1.24 2.94
N LEU A 61 15.34 1.38 3.10
CA LEU A 61 16.00 1.79 4.35
C LEU A 61 15.44 3.09 4.97
N ALA A 62 15.02 4.06 4.15
CA ALA A 62 14.38 5.29 4.63
C ALA A 62 13.03 5.03 5.35
N GLY A 63 12.46 3.84 5.14
CA GLY A 63 11.17 3.41 5.66
C GLY A 63 10.01 3.73 4.74
N VAL A 64 8.89 3.07 5.01
CA VAL A 64 7.62 3.27 4.30
C VAL A 64 6.47 3.38 5.31
N ASN A 65 5.36 3.97 4.88
CA ASN A 65 4.08 3.91 5.59
C ASN A 65 3.06 3.17 4.73
N CYS A 66 2.13 2.46 5.38
CA CYS A 66 0.96 1.87 4.74
C CYS A 66 -0.15 2.93 4.69
N SER A 67 -0.76 3.16 3.53
CA SER A 67 -1.78 4.19 3.35
C SER A 67 -3.03 3.59 2.72
N PHE A 68 -4.16 3.62 3.44
CA PHE A 68 -5.45 3.14 2.95
C PHE A 68 -6.17 4.28 2.24
N GLU A 69 -6.04 4.31 0.91
CA GLU A 69 -6.37 5.47 0.07
C GLU A 69 -5.85 6.76 0.70
N ASP A 70 -6.68 7.79 0.84
CA ASP A 70 -6.33 9.05 1.52
C ASP A 70 -6.96 9.14 2.92
N PHE A 71 -7.51 8.03 3.45
CA PHE A 71 -8.21 8.03 4.73
C PHE A 71 -7.26 7.95 5.92
N THR A 72 -6.34 6.99 5.87
CA THR A 72 -5.42 6.72 6.99
C THR A 72 -4.05 6.32 6.50
N GLU A 73 -3.07 6.59 7.35
CA GLU A 73 -1.68 6.20 7.17
C GLU A 73 -1.19 5.56 8.47
N SER A 74 -0.65 4.35 8.39
CA SER A 74 -0.06 3.62 9.52
C SER A 74 1.44 3.48 9.32
N GLU A 75 2.19 3.60 10.42
CA GLU A 75 3.61 3.31 10.42
C GLU A 75 3.87 1.84 10.09
N SER A 76 5.00 1.57 9.43
CA SER A 76 5.40 0.21 9.11
C SER A 76 6.78 -0.13 9.66
N ARG A 77 6.99 -1.42 9.90
CA ARG A 77 8.28 -2.02 10.24
C ARG A 77 8.71 -2.95 9.11
N ILE A 78 9.99 -2.92 8.75
CA ILE A 78 10.56 -3.79 7.70
C ILE A 78 11.47 -4.81 8.37
N GLU A 79 11.19 -6.10 8.17
CA GLU A 79 12.01 -7.21 8.66
C GLU A 79 12.04 -8.34 7.63
N ASP A 80 13.24 -8.88 7.36
CA ASP A 80 13.44 -10.00 6.43
C ASP A 80 12.75 -9.81 5.06
N GLY A 81 12.81 -8.58 4.52
CA GLY A 81 12.20 -8.23 3.23
C GLY A 81 10.66 -8.18 3.25
N ARG A 82 10.04 -8.26 4.42
CA ARG A 82 8.59 -8.11 4.61
C ARG A 82 8.26 -6.81 5.31
N ILE A 83 7.13 -6.23 4.95
CA ILE A 83 6.64 -4.97 5.52
C ILE A 83 5.45 -5.29 6.42
N TYR A 84 5.53 -4.87 7.67
CA TYR A 84 4.51 -5.10 8.70
C TYR A 84 3.84 -3.77 9.04
N CYS A 85 2.53 -3.70 8.95
CA CYS A 85 1.75 -2.53 9.39
C CYS A 85 0.38 -2.98 9.93
N SER A 86 -0.33 -2.08 10.60
CA SER A 86 -1.66 -2.38 11.14
C SER A 86 -2.76 -1.84 10.24
N SER A 87 -3.89 -2.56 10.20
CA SER A 87 -5.13 -2.03 9.62
C SER A 87 -5.62 -0.79 10.37
N PRO A 88 -6.48 0.05 9.76
CA PRO A 88 -7.03 1.22 10.44
C PRO A 88 -7.82 0.82 11.69
N SER A 89 -8.00 1.78 12.61
CA SER A 89 -8.84 1.57 13.79
C SER A 89 -10.32 1.49 13.39
N THR A 90 -11.18 0.89 14.23
CA THR A 90 -12.63 0.87 13.97
C THR A 90 -13.20 2.28 13.72
N LYS A 91 -12.68 3.31 14.40
CA LYS A 91 -13.12 4.70 14.20
C LYS A 91 -12.79 5.21 12.80
N ASP A 92 -11.64 4.82 12.27
CA ASP A 92 -11.17 5.24 10.96
C ASP A 92 -11.73 4.38 9.82
N VAL A 93 -12.20 3.16 10.11
CA VAL A 93 -12.89 2.31 9.13
C VAL A 93 -14.30 2.83 8.81
N ILE A 94 -14.99 3.45 9.78
CA ILE A 94 -16.35 3.99 9.58
C ILE A 94 -16.46 4.92 8.34
N PRO A 95 -15.63 5.97 8.17
CA PRO A 95 -15.72 6.83 7.00
C PRO A 95 -15.40 6.11 5.68
N ILE A 96 -14.66 4.99 5.73
CA ILE A 96 -14.32 4.18 4.55
C ILE A 96 -15.53 3.38 4.07
N THR A 97 -16.30 2.78 5.00
CA THR A 97 -17.35 1.81 4.67
C THR A 97 -18.78 2.34 4.77
N ARG A 98 -18.98 3.55 5.27
CA ARG A 98 -20.33 4.13 5.42
C ARG A 98 -21.04 4.22 4.07
N GLY A 99 -22.19 3.56 3.97
CA GLY A 99 -23.02 3.55 2.75
C GLY A 99 -22.51 2.66 1.62
N GLN A 100 -21.50 1.81 1.85
CA GLN A 100 -20.88 0.98 0.82
C GLN A 100 -21.44 -0.46 0.72
N GLY A 101 -22.44 -0.83 1.51
CA GLY A 101 -23.09 -2.15 1.44
C GLY A 101 -22.31 -3.27 2.13
N ASP A 102 -22.28 -4.45 1.49
CA ASP A 102 -21.69 -5.70 1.99
C ASP A 102 -20.17 -5.71 1.98
N LYS A 103 -19.55 -4.98 1.05
CA LYS A 103 -18.10 -4.84 0.96
C LYS A 103 -17.67 -3.54 0.33
N ARG A 104 -16.50 -3.06 0.73
CA ARG A 104 -15.78 -1.93 0.15
C ARG A 104 -14.37 -2.37 -0.22
N VAL A 105 -14.03 -2.26 -1.51
CA VAL A 105 -12.66 -2.41 -2.00
C VAL A 105 -11.97 -1.05 -1.92
N VAL A 106 -10.79 -1.01 -1.30
CA VAL A 106 -9.92 0.18 -1.24
C VAL A 106 -8.53 -0.15 -1.77
N LYS A 107 -7.80 0.87 -2.22
CA LYS A 107 -6.38 0.74 -2.52
C LYS A 107 -5.53 0.91 -1.26
N LEU A 108 -4.81 -0.14 -0.89
CA LEU A 108 -3.73 -0.06 0.10
C LEU A 108 -2.42 0.28 -0.63
N TYR A 109 -1.83 1.41 -0.28
CA TYR A 109 -0.59 1.93 -0.86
C TYR A 109 0.60 1.76 0.08
N LEU A 110 1.79 1.58 -0.51
CA LEU A 110 3.05 1.91 0.17
C LEU A 110 3.45 3.34 -0.17
N LYS A 111 3.73 4.14 0.85
CA LYS A 111 4.23 5.52 0.73
C LYS A 111 5.67 5.57 1.22
N SER A 112 6.56 6.05 0.36
CA SER A 112 7.99 6.18 0.71
C SER A 112 8.19 7.34 1.68
N LYS A 113 8.92 7.12 2.79
CA LYS A 113 9.34 8.22 3.69
C LYS A 113 10.42 9.10 3.05
N GLU A 114 11.14 8.58 2.05
CA GLU A 114 12.16 9.31 1.32
C GLU A 114 11.56 10.38 0.40
N THR A 115 10.53 10.02 -0.37
CA THR A 115 9.92 10.91 -1.38
C THR A 115 8.60 11.51 -0.94
N GLY A 116 7.97 10.95 0.10
CA GLY A 116 6.61 11.29 0.52
C GLY A 116 5.52 10.79 -0.45
N LYS A 117 5.87 10.03 -1.49
CA LYS A 117 4.96 9.63 -2.57
C LYS A 117 4.51 8.17 -2.42
N LYS A 118 3.27 7.90 -2.85
CA LYS A 118 2.69 6.55 -2.93
C LYS A 118 3.20 5.86 -4.19
N PHE A 119 3.90 4.74 -4.07
CA PHE A 119 4.61 4.13 -5.21
C PHE A 119 4.18 2.71 -5.57
N ALA A 120 3.55 1.99 -4.65
CA ALA A 120 2.96 0.65 -4.88
C ALA A 120 1.52 0.61 -4.39
N SER A 121 0.69 -0.30 -4.90
CA SER A 121 -0.68 -0.49 -4.41
C SER A 121 -1.22 -1.90 -4.65
N VAL A 122 -2.10 -2.33 -3.75
CA VAL A 122 -2.87 -3.58 -3.85
C VAL A 122 -4.32 -3.33 -3.44
N ASP A 123 -5.25 -4.14 -3.96
CA ASP A 123 -6.63 -4.10 -3.51
C ASP A 123 -6.77 -4.74 -2.13
N PHE A 124 -7.48 -4.05 -1.24
CA PHE A 124 -7.78 -4.50 0.12
C PHE A 124 -9.28 -4.37 0.38
N VAL A 125 -9.88 -5.39 0.99
CA VAL A 125 -11.35 -5.48 1.11
C VAL A 125 -11.79 -5.36 2.56
N PHE A 126 -12.63 -4.36 2.83
CA PHE A 126 -13.43 -4.32 4.05
C PHE A 126 -14.79 -4.96 3.79
N TYR A 127 -15.19 -5.97 4.56
CA TYR A 127 -16.51 -6.58 4.43
C TYR A 127 -17.36 -6.34 5.68
N ASN A 128 -18.66 -6.16 5.47
CA ASN A 128 -19.65 -5.89 6.50
C ASN A 128 -20.74 -6.96 6.47
N CYS A 129 -20.65 -7.97 7.33
CA CYS A 129 -21.65 -9.03 7.40
C CYS A 129 -23.00 -8.55 7.98
N SER A 130 -23.03 -7.43 8.70
CA SER A 130 -24.23 -6.95 9.40
C SER A 130 -25.31 -6.38 8.48
N VAL A 131 -25.01 -6.17 7.18
CA VAL A 131 -26.01 -5.68 6.21
C VAL A 131 -26.89 -6.79 5.64
N HIS A 132 -26.52 -8.06 5.83
CA HIS A 132 -27.33 -9.18 5.41
C HIS A 132 -28.46 -9.40 6.42
N GLN A 133 -29.70 -9.09 6.01
CA GLN A 133 -30.89 -9.50 6.75
C GLN A 133 -31.12 -10.99 6.48
N SER A 134 -31.23 -11.77 7.55
CA SER A 134 -31.58 -13.20 7.52
C SER A 134 -33.06 -13.40 7.21
#